data_AF-A0AAJ1TSW9-F1
#
_entry.id   AF-A0AAJ1TSW9-F1
#
_cell.length_a   1.000
_cell.length_b   1.000
_cell.length_c   1.000
_cell.angle_alpha   90.00
_cell.angle_beta   90.00
_cell.angle_gamma   90.00
#
_symmetry.space_group_name_H-M   'P 1'
#
loop_
_entity.id
_entity.type
_entity.pdbx_description
1 polymer ?
#
loop_
_entity_poly.entity_id
_entity_poly.type
_entity_poly.pdbx_seq_one_letter_code
_entity_poly.pdbx_strand_id
1 'polypeptide(L)' 'MLVNHERRLLNKAAGSDNYRISIQRNPDASWPGDHSRLTALESIGHLERVGVSDGFATWQITATGLTQLQALVGGAA' A
#
# COMPACT_ATOMS: atom_id res chain seq x y z
N MET A 1 15.63 -0.35 -6.28
CA MET A 1 15.20 -1.39 -5.33
C MET A 1 13.69 -1.26 -5.06
N LEU A 2 12.85 -2.05 -5.74
CA LEU A 2 11.39 -2.05 -5.52
C LEU A 2 11.00 -2.40 -4.08
N VAL A 3 11.78 -3.27 -3.45
CA VAL A 3 11.56 -3.84 -2.12
C VAL A 3 11.45 -2.76 -1.02
N ASN A 4 12.23 -1.67 -1.11
CA ASN A 4 12.17 -0.58 -0.12
C ASN A 4 10.88 0.23 -0.20
N HIS A 5 10.37 0.46 -1.42
CA HIS A 5 9.13 1.21 -1.61
C HIS A 5 7.92 0.38 -1.18
N GLU A 6 7.90 -0.90 -1.54
CA GLU A 6 6.86 -1.83 -1.13
C GLU A 6 6.77 -1.95 0.40
N ARG A 7 7.91 -2.22 1.06
CA ARG A 7 8.00 -2.25 2.53
C ARG A 7 7.49 -0.95 3.14
N ARG A 8 7.87 0.21 2.59
CA ARG A 8 7.44 1.51 3.10
C ARG A 8 5.92 1.72 2.97
N LEU A 9 5.31 1.29 1.86
CA LEU A 9 3.86 1.41 1.64
C LEU A 9 3.08 0.47 2.55
N LEU A 10 3.49 -0.79 2.63
CA LEU A 10 2.87 -1.79 3.53
C LEU A 10 3.01 -1.36 4.99
N ASN A 11 4.18 -0.87 5.40
CA ASN A 11 4.40 -0.39 6.76
C ASN A 11 3.55 0.85 7.07
N LYS A 12 3.38 1.76 6.11
CA LYS A 12 2.50 2.92 6.26
C LYS A 12 1.04 2.52 6.41
N ALA A 13 0.58 1.52 5.64
CA ALA A 13 -0.75 0.97 5.78
C ALA A 13 -0.93 0.30 7.14
N ALA A 14 0.02 -0.54 7.56
CA ALA A 14 -0.02 -1.28 8.81
C ALA A 14 0.05 -0.39 10.07
N GLY A 15 0.76 0.74 9.99
CA GLY A 15 0.83 1.73 11.07
C GLY A 15 -0.35 2.69 11.15
N SER A 16 -1.32 2.61 10.25
CA SER A 16 -2.53 3.44 10.30
C SER A 16 -3.63 2.74 11.09
N ASP A 17 -4.49 3.49 11.78
CA ASP A 17 -5.57 3.01 12.69
C ASP A 17 -6.49 1.91 12.14
N ASN A 18 -6.51 1.67 10.83
CA ASN A 18 -7.34 0.64 10.20
C ASN A 18 -6.58 -0.22 9.19
N TYR A 19 -5.26 -0.34 9.29
CA TYR A 19 -4.48 -1.12 8.32
C TYR A 19 -4.66 -0.61 6.88
N ARG A 20 -4.90 0.70 6.73
CA ARG A 20 -5.31 1.34 5.47
C ARG A 20 -4.29 2.37 5.01
N ILE A 21 -4.16 2.47 3.71
CA ILE A 21 -3.39 3.52 3.04
C ILE A 21 -4.29 4.25 2.06
N SER A 22 -4.34 5.57 2.21
CA SER A 22 -5.06 6.46 1.31
C SER A 22 -4.05 7.27 0.49
N ILE A 23 -4.24 7.31 -0.82
CA ILE A 23 -3.46 8.15 -1.72
C ILE A 23 -4.36 9.17 -2.36
N GLN A 24 -3.97 10.44 -2.22
CA GLN A 24 -4.62 11.56 -2.88
C GLN A 24 -4.20 11.63 -4.35
N ARG A 25 -5.19 11.88 -5.21
CA ARG A 25 -4.96 12.25 -6.61
C ARG A 25 -4.37 13.65 -6.70
N ASN A 26 -3.43 13.86 -7.62
CA ASN A 26 -2.88 15.19 -7.86
C ASN A 26 -3.94 16.15 -8.41
N PRO A 27 -3.76 17.47 -8.24
CA PRO A 27 -4.67 18.48 -8.80
C PRO A 27 -4.83 18.36 -10.32
N ASP A 28 -3.78 17.92 -11.03
CA ASP A 28 -3.82 17.62 -12.48
C ASP A 28 -4.55 16.32 -12.84
N ALA A 29 -5.41 15.80 -11.95
CA ALA A 29 -6.14 14.56 -12.13
C ALA A 29 -5.24 13.33 -12.41
N SER A 30 -3.95 13.42 -12.07
CA SER A 30 -2.98 12.33 -12.24
C SER A 30 -2.75 11.60 -10.93
N TRP A 31 -2.45 10.31 -10.99
CA TRP A 31 -2.11 9.56 -9.79
C TRP A 31 -0.60 9.62 -9.54
N PRO A 32 -0.16 9.78 -8.27
CA PRO A 32 1.27 9.73 -7.96
C PRO A 32 1.82 8.32 -8.22
N GLY A 33 3.13 8.20 -8.40
CA GLY A 33 3.78 6.92 -8.67
C GLY A 33 3.55 5.84 -7.59
N ASP A 34 3.15 6.24 -6.38
CA ASP A 34 2.72 5.30 -5.35
C ASP A 34 1.40 4.58 -5.70
N HIS A 35 0.49 5.17 -6.49
CA HIS A 35 -0.71 4.48 -6.97
C HIS A 35 -0.35 3.24 -7.79
N SER A 36 0.53 3.36 -8.78
CA SER A 36 0.96 2.22 -9.60
C SER A 36 1.59 1.10 -8.76
N ARG A 37 2.29 1.46 -7.67
CA ARG A 37 2.85 0.49 -6.72
C ARG A 37 1.78 -0.18 -5.88
N LEU A 38 0.79 0.57 -5.40
CA LEU A 38 -0.34 -0.01 -4.68
C LEU A 38 -1.18 -0.94 -5.58
N THR A 39 -1.39 -0.57 -6.84
CA THR A 39 -2.05 -1.44 -7.82
C THR A 39 -1.24 -2.72 -8.09
N ALA A 40 0.08 -2.64 -8.14
CA ALA A 40 0.92 -3.84 -8.25
C ALA A 40 0.80 -4.74 -7.01
N LEU A 41 0.77 -4.14 -5.80
CA LEU A 41 0.57 -4.85 -4.53
C LEU A 41 -0.82 -5.48 -4.42
N GLU A 42 -1.84 -4.82 -4.96
CA GLU A 42 -3.19 -5.34 -5.09
C GLU A 42 -3.22 -6.55 -6.03
N SER A 43 -2.55 -6.47 -7.18
CA SER A 43 -2.49 -7.56 -8.15
C SER A 43 -1.83 -8.83 -7.62
N ILE A 44 -0.92 -8.73 -6.63
CA ILE A 44 -0.28 -9.88 -5.97
C ILE A 44 -0.99 -10.28 -4.67
N GLY A 45 -2.09 -9.62 -4.30
CA GLY A 45 -2.92 -9.94 -3.14
C GLY A 45 -2.37 -9.47 -1.80
N HIS A 46 -1.37 -8.58 -1.77
CA HIS A 46 -0.86 -7.98 -0.53
C HIS A 46 -1.76 -6.84 -0.03
N LEU A 47 -2.49 -6.19 -0.93
CA LEU A 47 -3.44 -5.13 -0.62
C LEU A 47 -4.79 -5.45 -1.28
N GLU A 48 -5.86 -4.92 -0.69
CA GLU A 48 -7.19 -4.93 -1.26
C GLU A 48 -7.70 -3.50 -1.39
N ARG A 49 -8.27 -3.16 -2.54
CA ARG A 49 -8.83 -1.82 -2.76
C ARG A 49 -10.18 -1.71 -2.08
N VAL A 50 -10.25 -0.87 -1.05
CA VAL A 50 -11.49 -0.64 -0.28
C VAL A 50 -12.43 0.31 -1.01
N GLY A 51 -11.88 1.30 -1.73
CA GLY A 51 -12.68 2.24 -2.50
C GLY A 51 -11.93 3.49 -2.93
N VAL A 52 -12.65 4.37 -3.62
CA VAL A 52 -12.18 5.72 -3.96
C VAL A 52 -13.25 6.72 -3.54
N SER A 53 -12.89 7.70 -2.70
CA SER A 53 -13.77 8.81 -2.30
C SER A 53 -13.04 10.12 -2.44
N ASP A 54 -13.69 11.14 -3.00
CA ASP A 54 -13.17 12.53 -3.06
C ASP A 54 -11.76 12.66 -3.66
N GLY A 55 -11.42 11.79 -4.62
CA GLY A 55 -10.08 11.76 -5.22
C GLY A 55 -9.01 11.08 -4.36
N PHE A 56 -9.39 10.45 -3.25
CA PHE A 56 -8.55 9.56 -2.47
C PHE A 56 -8.87 8.12 -2.82
N ALA A 57 -7.88 7.37 -3.26
CA ALA A 57 -7.99 5.93 -3.37
C ALA A 57 -7.47 5.28 -2.08
N THR A 58 -8.24 4.38 -1.50
CA THR A 58 -7.92 3.69 -0.25
C THR A 58 -7.75 2.20 -0.48
N TRP A 59 -6.65 1.67 0.05
CA TRP A 59 -6.34 0.25 0.10
C TRP A 59 -6.19 -0.19 1.55
N GLN A 60 -6.49 -1.45 1.79
CA GLN A 60 -6.32 -2.11 3.08
C GLN A 60 -5.31 -3.24 2.94
N ILE A 61 -4.42 -3.39 3.91
CA ILE A 61 -3.46 -4.49 3.90
C ILE A 61 -4.19 -5.80 4.22
N THR A 62 -3.88 -6.83 3.43
CA THR A 62 -4.41 -8.18 3.63
C THR A 62 -3.54 -8.95 4.62
N ALA A 63 -4.02 -10.11 5.07
CA ALA A 63 -3.20 -11.01 5.87
C ALA A 63 -1.89 -11.38 5.15
N THR A 64 -1.94 -11.65 3.84
CA THR A 64 -0.76 -11.95 3.01
C THR A 64 0.21 -10.77 2.97
N GLY A 65 -0.30 -9.54 2.79
CA GLY A 65 0.54 -8.34 2.80
C GLY A 65 1.20 -8.09 4.15
N LEU A 66 0.52 -8.40 5.26
CA LEU A 66 1.09 -8.34 6.60
C LEU A 66 2.20 -9.38 6.80
N THR A 67 2.00 -10.63 6.37
CA THR A 67 3.05 -11.66 6.41
C THR A 67 4.26 -11.24 5.57
N GLN A 68 4.03 -10.69 4.38
CA GLN A 68 5.11 -10.17 3.54
C GLN A 68 5.84 -9.00 4.22
N LEU A 69 5.11 -8.06 4.83
CA LEU A 69 5.71 -6.97 5.58
C LEU A 69 6.56 -7.50 6.74
N GLN A 70 6.08 -8.50 7.48
CA GLN A 70 6.83 -9.14 8.55
C GLN A 70 8.08 -9.84 8.02
N ALA A 71 8.03 -10.50 6.86
CA ALA A 71 9.21 -11.09 6.22
C ALA A 71 10.23 -10.00 5.80
N LEU A 72 9.75 -8.85 5.31
CA LEU A 72 10.58 -7.71 4.91
C LEU A 72 11.18 -6.93 6.08
N VAL A 73 10.51 -6.92 7.24
CA VAL A 73 10.97 -6.24 8.47
C VAL A 73 11.82 -7.18 9.33
N GLY A 74 11.44 -8.46 9.39
CA GLY A 74 12.11 -9.51 10.17
C GLY A 74 13.27 -10.20 9.46
N GLY A 75 13.46 -9.98 8.16
CA GLY A 75 14.62 -10.47 7.39
C GLY A 75 15.96 -9.78 7.71
N ALA A 76 16.02 -8.97 8.78
CA ALA A 76 17.25 -8.55 9.42
C ALA A 76 17.51 -9.46 10.63
N ALA A 77 17.83 -10.72 10.39
CA ALA A 77 18.36 -11.65 11.38
C ALA A 77 19.44 -12.52 10.75
#